data_AF-A0A544Y2V3-F1
#
_entry.id   AF-A0A544Y2V3-F1
#
_cell.length_a   1.000
_cell.length_b   1.000
_cell.length_c   1.000
_cell.angle_alpha   90.00
_cell.angle_beta   90.00
_cell.angle_gamma   90.00
#
_symmetry.space_group_name_H-M   'P 1'
#
loop_
_entity.id
_entity.type
_entity.pdbx_description
1 polymer ?
#
loop_
_entity_poly.entity_id
_entity_poly.type
_entity_poly.pdbx_seq_one_letter_code
_entity_poly.pdbx_strand_id
1 'polypeptide(L)'
;MLAGTGGGPHIPVAVLGRHLAEEQRLGRFPAGTKPDAAAALLLRACFQRAVVVSLVGGLTDLGSDEDAAADLVAAVLGSAGPRDPAPRSRL
;
A
#
# COMPACT_ATOMS: atom_id res chain seq x y z
N MET A 1 -1.64 -10.80 -22.16
CA MET A 1 -1.26 -11.15 -20.78
C MET A 1 0.04 -10.45 -20.42
N LEU A 2 0.12 -9.76 -19.27
CA LEU A 2 1.31 -8.99 -18.86
C LEU A 2 2.61 -9.84 -18.83
N ALA A 3 2.49 -11.14 -18.54
CA ALA A 3 3.62 -12.07 -18.53
C ALA A 3 4.30 -12.26 -19.91
N GLY A 4 3.56 -12.08 -21.01
CA GLY A 4 4.10 -12.24 -22.38
C GLY A 4 4.98 -11.09 -22.85
N THR A 5 5.03 -9.97 -22.11
CA THR A 5 5.79 -8.76 -22.45
C THR A 5 6.91 -8.46 -21.46
N GLY A 6 7.33 -9.44 -20.64
CA GLY A 6 8.29 -9.22 -19.55
C GLY A 6 7.73 -8.38 -18.39
N GLY A 7 6.42 -8.14 -18.39
CA GLY A 7 5.71 -7.44 -17.32
C GLY A 7 5.05 -8.41 -16.34
N GLY A 8 4.54 -7.88 -15.24
CA GLY A 8 3.76 -8.65 -14.29
C GLY A 8 3.80 -8.06 -12.89
N PRO A 9 2.92 -8.53 -11.99
CA PRO A 9 2.81 -8.00 -10.63
C PRO A 9 4.09 -8.16 -9.80
N HIS A 10 5.01 -9.05 -10.21
CA HIS A 10 6.33 -9.20 -9.60
C HIS A 10 7.25 -7.99 -9.85
N ILE A 11 7.07 -7.26 -10.95
CA ILE A 11 7.89 -6.09 -11.30
C ILE A 11 7.70 -4.92 -10.31
N PRO A 12 6.48 -4.41 -10.05
CA PRO A 12 6.29 -3.33 -9.09
C PRO A 12 6.72 -3.76 -7.67
N VAL A 13 6.54 -5.04 -7.31
CA VAL A 13 7.02 -5.57 -6.02
C VAL A 13 8.55 -5.46 -5.93
N ALA A 14 9.29 -5.86 -6.96
CA ALA A 14 10.74 -5.78 -6.97
C ALA A 14 11.25 -4.32 -6.95
N VAL A 15 10.59 -3.42 -7.68
CA VAL A 15 10.95 -1.99 -7.71
C VAL A 15 10.74 -1.35 -6.34
N LEU A 16 9.58 -1.57 -5.73
CA LEU A 16 9.27 -1.04 -4.41
C LEU A 16 10.15 -1.68 -3.32
N GLY A 17 10.41 -2.99 -3.41
CA GLY A 17 11.29 -3.71 -2.49
C GLY A 17 12.70 -3.13 -2.48
N ARG A 18 13.26 -2.85 -3.66
CA ARG A 18 14.56 -2.17 -3.79
C ARG A 18 14.53 -0.76 -3.21
N HIS A 19 13.45 0.00 -3.41
CA HIS A 19 13.32 1.32 -2.79
C HIS A 19 13.31 1.21 -1.26
N LEU A 20 12.50 0.32 -0.69
CA LEU A 20 12.42 0.10 0.76
C LEU A 20 13.75 -0.40 1.37
N ALA A 21 14.52 -1.20 0.62
CA ALA A 21 15.85 -1.61 1.04
C ALA A 21 16.82 -0.43 1.13
N GLU A 22 16.74 0.52 0.20
CA GLU A 22 17.52 1.76 0.26
C GLU A 22 17.06 2.66 1.41
N GLU A 23 15.75 2.78 1.63
CA GLU A 23 15.20 3.49 2.79
C GLU A 23 15.68 2.88 4.12
N GLN A 24 15.78 1.55 4.18
CA GLN A 24 16.31 0.84 5.35
C GLN A 24 17.80 1.10 5.54
N ARG A 25 18.58 1.11 4.45
CA ARG A 25 20.02 1.45 4.48
C ARG A 25 20.25 2.88 4.99
N LEU A 26 19.33 3.79 4.70
CA LEU A 26 19.34 5.18 5.16
C LEU A 26 18.74 5.37 6.57
N GLY A 27 18.28 4.31 7.23
CA GLY A 27 17.69 4.35 8.56
C GLY A 27 16.26 4.92 8.61
N ARG A 28 15.61 5.11 7.45
CA ARG A 28 14.24 5.64 7.32
C ARG A 28 13.17 4.54 7.35
N PHE A 29 13.58 3.27 7.25
CA PHE A 29 12.71 2.11 7.31
C PHE A 29 13.14 1.14 8.42
N PRO A 30 12.21 0.49 9.16
CA PRO A 30 12.57 -0.35 10.30
C PRO A 30 13.50 -1.51 9.93
N ALA A 31 14.61 -1.67 10.65
CA ALA A 31 15.62 -2.70 10.37
C ALA A 31 15.12 -4.14 10.54
N GLY A 32 14.05 -4.34 11.32
CA GLY A 32 13.41 -5.65 11.51
C GLY A 32 12.46 -6.07 10.40
N THR A 33 12.15 -5.17 9.46
CA THR A 33 11.17 -5.44 8.38
C THR A 33 11.88 -5.87 7.11
N LYS A 34 11.45 -6.98 6.50
CA LYS A 34 11.97 -7.44 5.20
C LYS A 34 11.41 -6.54 4.08
N PRO A 35 12.24 -5.79 3.32
CA PRO A 35 11.77 -4.83 2.32
C PRO A 35 10.84 -5.42 1.25
N ASP A 36 11.20 -6.58 0.67
CA ASP A 36 10.38 -7.22 -0.36
C ASP A 36 9.02 -7.70 0.17
N ALA A 37 8.97 -8.15 1.43
CA ALA A 37 7.73 -8.57 2.06
C ALA A 37 6.81 -7.36 2.30
N ALA A 38 7.37 -6.23 2.77
CA ALA A 38 6.63 -4.99 2.93
C ALA A 38 6.10 -4.47 1.58
N ALA A 39 6.91 -4.50 0.53
CA ALA A 39 6.50 -4.11 -0.81
C ALA A 39 5.32 -4.97 -1.32
N ALA A 40 5.39 -6.29 -1.13
CA ALA A 40 4.32 -7.20 -1.51
C ALA A 40 3.01 -6.93 -0.74
N LEU A 41 3.10 -6.62 0.56
CA LEU A 41 1.94 -6.27 1.38
C LEU A 41 1.29 -4.95 0.94
N LEU A 42 2.10 -3.90 0.76
CA LEU A 42 1.63 -2.59 0.33
C LEU A 42 0.93 -2.67 -1.03
N LEU A 43 1.55 -3.31 -2.02
CA LEU A 43 0.96 -3.43 -3.36
C LEU A 43 -0.30 -4.28 -3.36
N ARG A 44 -0.38 -5.31 -2.50
CA ARG A 44 -1.60 -6.11 -2.35
C ARG A 44 -2.74 -5.28 -1.75
N ALA A 45 -2.46 -4.43 -0.77
CA ALA A 45 -3.47 -3.56 -0.20
C ALA A 45 -4.01 -2.54 -1.23
N CYS A 46 -3.10 -1.90 -2.00
CA CYS A 46 -3.51 -1.01 -3.08
C CYS A 46 -4.34 -1.73 -4.15
N PHE A 47 -3.93 -2.94 -4.55
CA PHE A 47 -4.68 -3.76 -5.51
C PHE A 47 -6.07 -4.15 -4.99
N GLN A 48 -6.17 -4.60 -3.73
CA GLN A 48 -7.43 -4.96 -3.11
C GLN A 48 -8.39 -3.77 -3.09
N ARG A 49 -7.90 -2.56 -2.80
CA ARG A 49 -8.71 -1.33 -2.86
C ARG A 49 -9.22 -1.05 -4.27
N ALA A 50 -8.37 -1.11 -5.29
CA ALA A 50 -8.76 -0.91 -6.68
C ALA A 50 -9.81 -1.93 -7.16
N VAL A 51 -9.69 -3.19 -6.72
CA VAL A 51 -10.69 -4.23 -6.98
C VAL A 51 -12.03 -3.89 -6.34
N VAL A 52 -12.05 -3.47 -5.07
CA VAL A 52 -13.30 -3.08 -4.39
C VAL A 52 -13.95 -1.92 -5.14
N VAL A 53 -13.21 -0.87 -5.50
CA VAL A 53 -13.71 0.28 -6.25
C VAL A 53 -14.34 -0.14 -7.57
N SER A 54 -13.67 -1.05 -8.29
CA SER A 54 -14.16 -1.57 -9.58
C SER A 54 -15.46 -2.36 -9.43
N LEU A 55 -15.67 -3.02 -8.28
CA LEU A 55 -16.88 -3.79 -7.98
C LEU A 55 -18.04 -2.89 -7.51
N VAL A 56 -17.77 -1.87 -6.70
CA VAL A 56 -18.81 -1.03 -6.06
C VAL A 56 -19.12 0.26 -6.82
N GLY A 57 -18.34 0.57 -7.87
CA GLY A 57 -18.62 1.69 -8.78
C GLY A 57 -18.26 3.08 -8.25
N GLY A 58 -17.44 3.21 -7.21
CA GLY A 58 -17.00 4.52 -6.69
C GLY A 58 -16.16 4.49 -5.43
N LEU A 59 -15.50 5.62 -5.13
CA LEU A 59 -14.58 5.81 -3.99
C LEU A 59 -15.23 6.51 -2.78
N THR A 60 -16.50 6.90 -2.87
CA THR A 60 -17.13 7.85 -1.94
C THR A 60 -17.12 7.41 -0.47
N ASP A 61 -16.97 6.11 -0.20
CA ASP A 61 -16.93 5.55 1.16
C ASP A 61 -15.56 4.98 1.58
N LEU A 62 -14.53 5.08 0.73
CA LEU A 62 -13.18 4.52 0.96
C LEU A 62 -12.07 5.57 1.11
N GLY A 63 -12.41 6.87 1.05
CA GLY A 63 -11.45 7.98 1.11
C GLY A 63 -10.66 8.19 -0.19
N SER A 64 -9.62 9.02 -0.15
CA SER A 64 -8.72 9.23 -1.30
C SER A 64 -7.66 8.11 -1.42
N ASP A 65 -7.04 7.99 -2.59
CA ASP A 65 -5.93 7.05 -2.82
C ASP A 65 -4.71 7.45 -1.98
N GLU A 66 -4.45 8.76 -1.85
CA GLU A 66 -3.40 9.34 -1.04
C GLU A 66 -3.55 9.03 0.45
N ASP A 67 -4.77 9.20 1.00
CA ASP A 67 -5.04 8.89 2.42
C ASP A 67 -4.83 7.41 2.71
N ALA A 68 -5.28 6.54 1.79
CA ALA A 68 -5.10 5.10 1.91
C ALA A 68 -3.62 4.71 1.83
N ALA A 69 -2.85 5.30 0.91
CA ALA A 69 -1.42 5.04 0.81
C ALA A 69 -0.66 5.48 2.08
N ALA A 70 -0.99 6.66 2.61
CA ALA A 70 -0.39 7.17 3.84
C ALA A 70 -0.64 6.23 5.04
N ASP A 71 -1.87 5.74 5.19
CA ASP A 71 -2.23 4.81 6.27
C ASP A 71 -1.50 3.46 6.16
N LEU A 72 -1.43 2.91 4.95
CA LEU A 72 -0.74 1.65 4.69
C LEU A 72 0.76 1.77 5.00
N VAL A 73 1.38 2.89 4.62
CA VAL A 73 2.78 3.16 4.95
C VAL A 73 2.95 3.34 6.47
N ALA A 74 2.08 4.10 7.13
CA ALA A 74 2.13 4.29 8.58
C ALA A 74 2.01 2.95 9.34
N ALA A 75 1.15 2.04 8.87
CA ALA A 75 1.00 0.70 9.43
C ALA A 75 2.29 -0.11 9.30
N VAL A 76 2.97 -0.06 8.14
CA VAL A 76 4.25 -0.76 7.92
C VAL A 76 5.38 -0.16 8.75
N LEU A 77 5.40 1.16 8.93
CA LEU A 77 6.39 1.85 9.76
C LEU A 77 6.17 1.64 11.26
N GLY A 78 5.04 1.06 11.67
CA GLY A 78 4.65 0.96 13.08
C GLY A 78 4.28 2.33 13.69
N SER A 79 4.05 3.34 12.85
CA SER A 79 3.68 4.70 13.25
C SER A 79 2.17 4.95 13.15
N ALA A 80 1.38 3.91 12.87
CA ALA A 80 -0.08 3.98 12.88
C ALA A 80 -0.59 4.17 14.31
N GLY A 81 -0.90 5.41 14.68
CA GLY A 81 -1.72 5.72 15.84
C GLY A 81 -3.22 5.51 15.55
N PRO A 82 -4.09 5.52 16.57
CA PRO A 82 -5.53 5.54 16.35
C PRO A 82 -5.90 6.77 15.51
N ARG A 83 -6.57 6.56 14.38
CA ARG A 83 -7.21 7.66 13.63
C ARG A 83 -8.56 7.93 14.26
N ASP A 84 -8.86 9.19 14.57
CA ASP A 84 -10.19 9.58 15.02
C ASP A 84 -11.17 9.25 13.87
N PRO A 85 -12.19 8.38 14.08
CA PRO A 85 -13.06 7.97 12.99
C PRO A 85 -13.77 9.19 12.41
N ALA A 86 -13.63 9.39 11.09
CA ALA A 86 -14.41 10.38 10.38
C ALA A 86 -15.91 10.17 10.63
N PRO A 87 -16.72 11.23 10.77
CA PRO A 87 -18.13 11.11 11.05
C PRO A 87 -18.81 10.34 9.92
N ARG A 88 -19.27 9.12 10.23
CA ARG A 88 -20.04 8.30 9.30
C ARG A 88 -21.33 9.05 8.98
N SER A 89 -21.52 9.52 7.76
CA SER A 89 -22.79 10.07 7.32
C SER A 89 -23.83 8.96 7.41
N ARG A 90 -24.79 9.11 8.33
CA ARG A 90 -25.93 8.20 8.45
C ARG A 90 -26.75 8.34 7.17
N LEU A 91 -26.81 7.26 6.39
CA LEU A 91 -27.88 7.03 5.41
C LEU A 91 -29.17 6.70 6.17
#